data_AF-A0A2V7DLL2-F1
#
_entry.id   AF-A0A2V7DLL2-F1
#
_cell.length_a   1.000
_cell.length_b   1.000
_cell.length_c   1.000
_cell.angle_alpha   90.00
_cell.angle_beta   90.00
_cell.angle_gamma   90.00
#
_symmetry.space_group_name_H-M   'P 1'
#
loop_
_entity.id
_entity.type
_entity.pdbx_description
1 polymer ?
#
loop_
_entity_poly.entity_id
_entity_poly.type
_entity_poly.pdbx_seq_one_letter_code
_entity_poly.pdbx_strand_id
1 'polypeptide(L)'
;MILSVLAFLFFLRVLGQVLVAFFDVRWLPAMAEWYSGLLAYPLLLPGQLLILVVQAKVSADLLRGHGSLTRQRPRVGQVLRWFSVLYFAAMALRYVLTMAWYPERRWLGTGTIPIMFHWVLAAYLYTLGRYYAGSGVPPQR
;
A
#
# COMPACT_ATOMS: atom_id res chain seq x y z
N MET A 1 -8.24 9.57 9.82
CA MET A 1 -8.60 8.20 10.27
C MET A 1 -8.37 7.14 9.19
N ILE A 2 -8.94 7.25 7.99
CA ILE A 2 -8.79 6.23 6.93
C ILE A 2 -7.32 5.95 6.55
N LEU A 3 -6.49 6.99 6.38
CA LEU A 3 -5.06 6.83 6.06
C LEU A 3 -4.30 6.03 7.12
N SER A 4 -4.60 6.26 8.40
CA SER A 4 -3.98 5.54 9.52
C SER A 4 -4.36 4.06 9.52
N VAL A 5 -5.62 3.74 9.19
CA VAL A 5 -6.08 2.34 9.05
C VAL A 5 -5.36 1.64 7.89
N LEU A 6 -5.26 2.28 6.74
CA LEU A 6 -4.56 1.72 5.57
C LEU A 6 -3.06 1.56 5.81
N ALA A 7 -2.43 2.51 6.51
CA ALA A 7 -1.04 2.40 6.95
C ALA A 7 -0.84 1.23 7.94
N PHE A 8 -1.79 1.05 8.87
CA PHE A 8 -1.76 -0.08 9.80
C PHE A 8 -1.92 -1.42 9.10
N LEU A 9 -2.80 -1.53 8.10
CA LEU A 9 -2.92 -2.75 7.29
C LEU A 9 -1.61 -3.07 6.54
N PHE A 10 -0.93 -2.06 5.99
CA PHE A 10 0.38 -2.25 5.37
C PHE A 10 1.45 -2.62 6.41
N PHE A 11 1.38 -2.09 7.64
CA PHE A 11 2.23 -2.51 8.74
C PHE A 11 2.04 -3.99 9.09
N LEU A 12 0.79 -4.44 9.26
CA LEU A 12 0.49 -5.84 9.53
C LEU A 12 1.03 -6.77 8.45
N ARG A 13 1.03 -6.32 7.19
CA ARG A 13 1.66 -7.04 6.09
C ARG A 13 3.16 -7.23 6.33
N VAL A 14 3.88 -6.13 6.59
CA VAL A 14 5.34 -6.17 6.79
C VAL A 14 5.67 -7.01 8.02
N LEU A 15 4.89 -6.87 9.09
CA LEU A 15 5.02 -7.66 10.30
C LEU A 15 4.81 -9.15 10.02
N GLY A 16 3.75 -9.54 9.31
CA GLY A 16 3.50 -10.92 8.92
C GLY A 16 4.65 -11.51 8.11
N GLN A 17 5.19 -10.72 7.16
CA GLN A 17 6.34 -11.13 6.36
C GLN A 17 7.61 -11.33 7.21
N VAL A 18 7.86 -10.47 8.20
CA VAL A 18 8.99 -10.61 9.16
C VAL A 18 8.78 -11.81 10.08
N LEU A 19 7.56 -12.02 10.60
CA LEU A 19 7.24 -13.16 11.46
C LEU A 19 7.50 -14.48 10.75
N VAL A 20 7.05 -14.63 9.51
CA VAL A 20 7.27 -15.85 8.73
C VAL A 20 8.76 -16.01 8.37
N ALA A 21 9.45 -14.93 8.00
CA ALA A 21 10.86 -15.00 7.58
C ALA A 21 11.83 -15.36 8.72
N PHE A 22 11.59 -14.86 9.94
CA PHE A 22 12.54 -14.98 11.05
C PHE A 22 12.08 -15.95 12.14
N PHE A 23 10.78 -16.19 12.29
CA PHE A 23 10.22 -16.99 13.39
C PHE A 23 9.48 -18.25 12.92
N ASP A 24 9.50 -18.56 11.61
CA ASP A 24 8.89 -19.76 11.01
C ASP A 24 7.45 -20.03 11.50
N VAL A 25 6.64 -18.97 11.54
CA VAL A 25 5.29 -19.02 12.10
C VAL A 25 4.38 -19.89 11.22
N ARG A 26 4.07 -21.10 11.70
CA ARG A 26 3.34 -22.14 10.94
C ARG A 26 1.85 -21.90 10.72
N TRP A 27 1.22 -21.02 11.49
CA TRP A 27 -0.19 -20.66 11.29
C TRP A 27 -0.37 -19.57 10.22
N LEU A 28 0.72 -18.91 9.80
CA LEU A 28 0.71 -17.98 8.68
C LEU A 28 1.07 -18.69 7.37
N PRO A 29 0.66 -18.15 6.21
CA PRO A 29 1.06 -18.63 4.89
C PRO A 29 2.59 -18.76 4.77
N ALA A 30 3.05 -19.77 4.03
CA ALA A 30 4.48 -20.01 3.85
C ALA A 30 5.15 -18.83 3.14
N MET A 31 6.45 -18.63 3.38
CA MET A 31 7.17 -17.45 2.89
C MET A 31 7.07 -17.25 1.36
N ALA A 32 7.00 -18.34 0.60
CA ALA A 32 6.81 -18.32 -0.85
C ALA A 32 5.52 -17.59 -1.28
N GLU A 33 4.49 -17.59 -0.45
CA GLU A 33 3.20 -16.94 -0.74
C GLU A 33 3.24 -15.42 -0.50
N TRP A 34 4.17 -14.94 0.34
CA TRP A 34 4.36 -13.52 0.65
C TRP A 34 5.17 -12.76 -0.39
N TYR A 35 5.80 -13.46 -1.34
CA TYR A 35 6.51 -12.86 -2.46
C TYR A 35 5.71 -12.95 -3.75
N SER A 36 5.87 -11.91 -4.56
CA SER A 36 5.47 -11.90 -5.96
C SER A 36 6.50 -12.58 -6.88
N GLY A 37 7.63 -13.05 -6.32
CA GLY A 37 8.78 -13.61 -7.04
C GLY A 37 9.68 -12.59 -7.75
N LEU A 38 9.32 -11.30 -7.74
CA LEU A 38 9.96 -10.30 -8.60
C LEU A 38 11.27 -9.73 -8.02
N LEU A 39 11.41 -9.70 -6.69
CA LEU A 39 12.56 -9.13 -5.99
C LEU A 39 12.93 -10.02 -4.81
N ALA A 40 14.23 -10.07 -4.49
CA ALA A 40 14.74 -10.80 -3.33
C ALA A 40 14.38 -10.09 -2.01
N TYR A 41 14.19 -10.86 -0.93
CA TYR A 41 13.81 -10.30 0.37
C TYR A 41 14.71 -9.17 0.88
N PRO A 42 16.05 -9.27 0.80
CA PRO A 42 16.92 -8.25 1.37
C PRO A 42 16.76 -6.88 0.71
N LEU A 43 16.27 -6.84 -0.54
CA LEU A 43 15.94 -5.60 -1.25
C LEU A 43 14.49 -5.14 -0.98
N LEU A 44 13.58 -6.10 -0.83
CA LEU A 44 12.17 -5.80 -0.58
C LEU A 44 11.92 -5.20 0.80
N LEU A 45 12.57 -5.72 1.84
CA LEU A 45 12.33 -5.28 3.21
C LEU A 45 12.68 -3.79 3.42
N PRO A 46 13.86 -3.29 2.98
CA PRO A 46 14.18 -1.87 3.08
C PRO A 46 13.15 -0.97 2.36
N GLY A 47 12.69 -1.37 1.17
CA GLY A 47 11.67 -0.62 0.43
C GLY A 47 10.34 -0.57 1.18
N GLN A 48 9.92 -1.68 1.79
CA GLN A 48 8.72 -1.75 2.61
C GLN A 48 8.82 -0.88 3.87
N LEU A 49 9.97 -0.91 4.54
CA LEU A 49 10.23 -0.06 5.71
C LEU A 49 10.23 1.42 5.34
N LEU A 50 10.81 1.79 4.19
CA LEU A 50 10.76 3.17 3.70
C LEU A 50 9.32 3.63 3.47
N ILE A 51 8.50 2.81 2.80
CA ILE A 51 7.08 3.11 2.59
C ILE A 51 6.38 3.27 3.94
N LEU A 52 6.62 2.36 4.89
CA LEU A 52 6.02 2.39 6.21
C LEU A 52 6.36 3.67 6.99
N VAL A 53 7.64 4.06 6.99
CA VAL A 53 8.10 5.30 7.64
C VAL A 53 7.42 6.52 7.02
N VAL A 54 7.30 6.56 5.69
CA VAL A 54 6.58 7.65 4.99
C VAL A 54 5.10 7.66 5.38
N GLN A 55 4.43 6.51 5.40
CA GLN A 55 3.02 6.41 5.79
C GLN A 55 2.80 6.83 7.25
N ALA A 56 3.68 6.41 8.16
CA ALA A 56 3.63 6.77 9.58
C ALA A 56 3.84 8.26 9.78
N LYS A 57 4.84 8.86 9.11
CA LYS A 57 5.10 10.30 9.17
C LYS A 57 3.91 11.10 8.66
N VAL A 58 3.37 10.76 7.49
CA VAL A 58 2.17 11.41 6.94
C VAL A 58 1.00 11.30 7.92
N SER A 59 0.76 10.11 8.47
CA SER A 59 -0.33 9.90 9.43
C SER A 59 -0.15 10.70 10.71
N ALA A 60 1.07 10.78 11.24
CA ALA A 60 1.40 11.56 12.44
C ALA A 60 1.27 13.07 12.19
N ASP A 61 1.77 13.57 11.06
CA ASP A 61 1.66 14.99 10.68
C ASP A 61 0.18 15.40 10.52
N LEU A 62 -0.65 14.52 9.95
CA LEU A 62 -2.10 14.75 9.81
C LEU A 62 -2.83 14.69 11.16
N LEU A 63 -2.48 13.75 12.04
CA LEU A 63 -3.08 13.63 13.37
C LEU A 63 -2.73 14.82 14.28
N ARG A 64 -1.52 15.36 14.15
CA ARG A 64 -1.06 16.52 14.93
C ARG A 64 -1.58 17.86 14.40
N GLY A 65 -2.20 17.90 13.22
CA GLY A 65 -2.70 19.12 12.59
C GLY A 65 -1.61 20.12 12.14
N HIS A 66 -0.34 19.76 12.31
CA HIS A 66 0.82 20.61 12.05
C HIS A 66 1.97 19.76 11.47
N GLY A 67 2.46 20.10 10.28
CA GLY A 67 3.59 19.41 9.64
C GLY A 67 3.94 19.94 8.25
N SER A 68 5.16 19.67 7.76
CA SER A 68 5.54 20.11 6.40
C SER A 68 4.74 19.39 5.30
N LEU A 69 4.16 18.22 5.63
CA LEU A 69 3.31 17.41 4.77
C LEU A 69 1.81 17.69 4.91
N THR A 70 1.36 18.63 5.76
CA THR A 70 -0.02 19.14 5.73
C THR A 70 -0.23 20.20 4.64
N ARG A 71 0.87 20.72 4.05
CA ARG A 71 0.77 21.74 2.98
C ARG A 71 0.19 21.10 1.73
N GLN A 72 -0.96 21.60 1.30
CA GLN A 72 -1.63 21.11 0.11
C GLN A 72 -0.85 21.46 -1.15
N ARG A 73 -0.69 20.47 -2.01
CA ARG A 73 0.01 20.59 -3.29
C ARG A 73 -0.88 19.95 -4.35
N PRO A 74 -1.78 20.74 -4.98
CA PRO A 74 -2.79 20.19 -5.88
C PRO A 74 -2.22 19.35 -7.02
N ARG A 75 -1.08 19.76 -7.57
CA ARG A 75 -0.34 19.01 -8.60
C ARG A 75 0.12 17.64 -8.11
N VAL A 76 0.71 17.59 -6.91
CA VAL A 76 1.15 16.33 -6.28
C VAL A 76 -0.07 15.44 -6.02
N GLY A 77 -1.16 16.01 -5.50
CA GLY A 77 -2.40 15.27 -5.28
C GLY A 77 -2.99 14.68 -6.55
N GLN A 78 -2.96 15.41 -7.67
CA GLN A 78 -3.43 14.93 -8.96
C GLN A 78 -2.56 13.80 -9.52
N VAL A 79 -1.23 13.96 -9.50
CA VAL A 79 -0.29 12.92 -9.92
C VAL A 79 -0.47 11.66 -9.09
N LEU A 80 -0.58 11.80 -7.77
CA LEU A 80 -0.72 10.66 -6.85
C LEU A 80 -2.01 9.89 -7.10
N ARG A 81 -3.12 10.59 -7.38
CA ARG A 81 -4.40 9.96 -7.76
C ARG A 81 -4.27 9.19 -9.07
N TRP A 82 -3.75 9.81 -10.12
CA TRP A 82 -3.57 9.12 -11.41
C TRP A 82 -2.68 7.90 -11.28
N PHE A 83 -1.54 8.05 -10.61
CA PHE A 83 -0.63 6.94 -10.33
C PHE A 83 -1.31 5.83 -9.54
N SER A 84 -2.07 6.16 -8.49
CA SER A 84 -2.77 5.16 -7.67
C SER A 84 -3.82 4.36 -8.45
N VAL A 85 -4.55 5.01 -9.38
CA VAL A 85 -5.54 4.34 -10.22
C VAL A 85 -4.84 3.40 -11.22
N LEU A 86 -3.80 3.88 -11.89
CA LEU A 86 -3.03 3.07 -12.84
C LEU A 86 -2.39 1.87 -12.14
N TYR A 87 -1.81 2.10 -10.94
CA TYR A 87 -1.20 1.06 -10.14
C TYR A 87 -2.22 0.02 -9.66
N PHE A 88 -3.39 0.46 -9.18
CA PHE A 88 -4.49 -0.43 -8.81
C PHE A 88 -4.94 -1.28 -10.01
N ALA A 89 -5.15 -0.65 -11.18
CA ALA A 89 -5.56 -1.34 -12.40
C ALA A 89 -4.53 -2.40 -12.83
N ALA A 90 -3.24 -2.10 -12.77
CA ALA A 90 -2.18 -3.07 -13.06
C ALA A 90 -2.23 -4.28 -12.10
N MET A 91 -2.48 -4.05 -10.81
CA MET A 91 -2.61 -5.12 -9.82
C MET A 91 -3.90 -5.92 -9.99
N ALA A 92 -5.00 -5.27 -10.37
CA ALA A 92 -6.27 -5.93 -10.69
C ALA A 92 -6.12 -6.82 -11.94
N LEU A 93 -5.47 -6.32 -13.00
CA LEU A 93 -5.13 -7.12 -14.18
C LEU A 93 -4.27 -8.32 -13.81
N ARG A 94 -3.22 -8.11 -13.00
CA ARG A 94 -2.38 -9.20 -12.50
C ARG A 94 -3.19 -10.25 -11.74
N TYR A 95 -4.14 -9.83 -10.91
CA TYR A 95 -5.05 -10.75 -10.23
C TYR A 95 -5.88 -11.56 -11.22
N VAL A 96 -6.55 -10.90 -12.17
CA VAL A 96 -7.38 -11.55 -13.19
C VAL A 96 -6.58 -12.56 -13.99
N LEU A 97 -5.38 -12.20 -14.46
CA LEU A 97 -4.49 -13.11 -15.18
C LEU A 97 -4.06 -14.31 -14.32
N THR A 98 -3.73 -14.06 -13.05
CA THR A 98 -3.37 -15.12 -12.10
C THR A 98 -4.54 -16.08 -11.89
N MET A 99 -5.77 -15.57 -11.77
CA MET A 99 -6.97 -16.40 -11.58
C MET A 99 -7.40 -17.13 -12.85
N ALA A 100 -7.10 -16.57 -14.02
CA ALA A 100 -7.37 -17.21 -15.31
C ALA A 100 -6.43 -18.40 -15.57
N TRP A 101 -5.17 -18.30 -15.15
CA TRP A 101 -4.17 -19.36 -15.34
C TRP A 101 -4.08 -20.35 -14.18
N TYR A 102 -4.31 -19.87 -12.96
CA TYR A 102 -4.15 -20.63 -11.71
C TYR A 102 -5.33 -20.41 -10.77
N PRO A 103 -6.55 -20.84 -11.15
CA PRO A 103 -7.76 -20.64 -10.35
C PRO A 103 -7.70 -21.25 -8.94
N GLU A 104 -6.85 -22.25 -8.74
CA GLU A 104 -6.57 -22.90 -7.45
C GLU A 104 -5.83 -21.98 -6.46
N ARG A 105 -5.20 -20.88 -6.94
CA ARG A 105 -4.47 -19.92 -6.09
C ARG A 105 -5.35 -18.80 -5.52
N ARG A 106 -6.67 -18.95 -5.60
CA ARG A 106 -7.65 -17.98 -5.12
C ARG A 106 -7.44 -17.63 -3.64
N TRP A 107 -7.63 -16.36 -3.30
CA TRP A 107 -7.57 -15.78 -1.95
C TRP A 107 -6.19 -15.76 -1.29
N LEU A 108 -5.63 -16.93 -1.00
CA LEU A 108 -4.39 -17.08 -0.22
C LEU A 108 -3.28 -17.79 -1.00
N GLY A 109 -3.51 -18.26 -2.23
CA GLY A 109 -2.48 -18.95 -2.99
C GLY A 109 -1.28 -18.08 -3.34
N THR A 110 -0.21 -18.75 -3.79
CA THR A 110 1.10 -18.15 -4.07
C THR A 110 0.99 -16.90 -4.94
N GLY A 111 1.43 -15.75 -4.39
CA GLY A 111 1.47 -14.49 -5.10
C GLY A 111 0.18 -13.66 -5.06
N THR A 112 -0.90 -14.16 -4.43
CA THR A 112 -2.17 -13.43 -4.27
C THR A 112 -2.12 -12.46 -3.09
N ILE A 113 -1.47 -12.84 -1.98
CA ILE A 113 -1.32 -12.00 -0.79
C ILE A 113 -0.68 -10.64 -1.11
N PRO A 114 0.45 -10.55 -1.85
CA PRO A 114 1.03 -9.27 -2.24
C PRO A 114 0.08 -8.39 -3.05
N ILE A 115 -0.71 -8.98 -3.96
CA ILE A 115 -1.64 -8.23 -4.82
C ILE A 115 -2.68 -7.49 -3.97
N MET A 116 -3.27 -8.17 -2.98
CA MET A 116 -4.24 -7.56 -2.07
C MET A 116 -3.63 -6.39 -1.28
N PHE A 117 -2.39 -6.53 -0.80
CA PHE A 117 -1.73 -5.44 -0.09
C PHE A 117 -1.29 -4.30 -1.02
N HIS A 118 -1.03 -4.56 -2.29
CA HIS A 118 -0.84 -3.50 -3.27
C HIS A 118 -2.12 -2.70 -3.53
N TRP A 119 -3.30 -3.32 -3.42
CA TRP A 119 -4.57 -2.59 -3.44
C TRP A 119 -4.73 -1.68 -2.22
N VAL A 120 -4.34 -2.16 -1.02
CA VAL A 120 -4.30 -1.33 0.20
C VAL A 120 -3.36 -0.13 0.02
N LEU A 121 -2.17 -0.35 -0.54
CA LEU A 121 -1.22 0.72 -0.83
C LEU A 121 -1.78 1.70 -1.88
N ALA A 122 -2.41 1.21 -2.96
CA ALA A 122 -3.08 2.06 -3.93
C ALA A 122 -4.17 2.92 -3.29
N ALA A 123 -5.03 2.34 -2.45
CA ALA A 123 -6.08 3.05 -1.73
C ALA A 123 -5.49 4.12 -0.79
N TYR A 124 -4.36 3.84 -0.15
CA TYR A 124 -3.64 4.82 0.66
C TYR A 124 -3.18 6.01 -0.20
N LEU A 125 -2.51 5.74 -1.33
CA LEU A 125 -2.03 6.78 -2.25
C LEU A 125 -3.18 7.61 -2.85
N TYR A 126 -4.29 6.97 -3.20
CA TYR A 126 -5.48 7.67 -3.71
C TYR A 126 -6.07 8.62 -2.66
N THR A 127 -6.22 8.13 -1.42
CA THR A 127 -6.75 8.91 -0.29
C THR A 127 -5.84 10.08 0.06
N LEU A 128 -4.52 9.85 0.06
CA LEU A 128 -3.53 10.89 0.27
C LEU A 128 -3.54 11.92 -0.87
N GLY A 129 -3.70 11.45 -2.12
CA GLY A 129 -3.81 12.31 -3.29
C GLY A 129 -5.06 13.20 -3.24
N ARG A 130 -6.19 12.66 -2.77
CA ARG A 130 -7.41 13.44 -2.49
C ARG A 130 -7.18 14.50 -1.42
N TYR A 131 -6.48 14.16 -0.33
CA TYR A 131 -6.14 15.13 0.70
C TYR A 131 -5.28 16.27 0.14
N TYR A 132 -4.26 15.95 -0.67
CA TYR A 132 -3.41 16.98 -1.29
C TYR A 132 -4.07 17.80 -2.39
N ALA A 133 -5.10 17.26 -3.05
CA ALA A 133 -5.92 17.98 -4.00
C ALA A 133 -7.01 18.85 -3.31
N GLY A 134 -7.33 18.56 -2.06
CA GLY A 134 -8.45 19.15 -1.32
C GLY A 134 -8.10 20.35 -0.44
N SER A 135 -7.83 21.50 -1.06
CA SER A 135 -8.58 22.76 -0.81
C SER A 135 -8.63 23.55 -2.10
N GLY A 136 -9.39 23.01 -3.04
CA GLY A 136 -9.95 23.78 -4.15
C GLY A 136 -11.40 24.12 -3.84
N VAL A 137 -11.66 24.87 -2.77
CA VAL A 137 -12.85 25.73 -2.73
C VAL A 137 -12.35 27.05 -3.33
N PRO A 138 -12.77 27.46 -4.54
CA PRO A 138 -12.52 28.82 -5.00
C PRO A 138 -13.11 29.78 -3.95
N PRO A 139 -12.47 30.93 -3.66
CA PRO A 139 -13.16 31.97 -2.90
C PRO A 139 -14.45 32.29 -3.67
N GLN A 140 -15.60 32.01 -3.06
CA GLN A 140 -16.85 32.59 -3.53
C GLN A 140 -16.69 34.09 -3.31
N ARG A 141 -16.43 34.82 -4.40
CA ARG A 141 -16.56 36.27 -4.44
C ARG A 141 -18.03 36.62 -4.59
#